data_AF-A0A136H768-F1
#
_entry.id   AF-A0A136H768-F1
#
_cell.length_a   1.000
_cell.length_b   1.000
_cell.length_c   1.000
_cell.angle_alpha   90.00
_cell.angle_beta   90.00
_cell.angle_gamma   90.00
#
_symmetry.space_group_name_H-M   'P 1'
#
loop_
_entity.id
_entity.type
_entity.pdbx_description
1 polymer ?
#
loop_
_entity_poly.entity_id
_entity_poly.type
_entity_poly.pdbx_seq_one_letter_code
_entity_poly.pdbx_strand_id
1 'polypeptide(L)'
;MEDRLDTLLKQADELRAGIKQMQDESKMMGYNAVGIRQSADTIAKCLKKVGNNKIAALANRDKRKVYDEMEKAVEELMEFIK
;
A
#
# COMPACT_ATOMS: atom_id res chain seq x y z
N MET A 1 -10.13 -32.34 36.53
CA MET A 1 -11.17 -31.54 35.83
C MET A 1 -10.69 -30.11 35.65
N GLU A 2 -9.97 -29.57 36.64
CA GLU A 2 -9.26 -28.28 36.58
C GLU A 2 -8.26 -28.16 35.42
N ASP A 3 -7.38 -29.15 35.19
CA ASP A 3 -6.41 -29.11 34.07
C ASP A 3 -7.04 -28.91 32.68
N ARG A 4 -8.24 -29.48 32.47
CA ARG A 4 -8.97 -29.32 31.21
C ARG A 4 -9.57 -27.92 31.07
N LEU A 5 -9.97 -27.30 32.18
CA LEU A 5 -10.50 -25.95 32.20
C LEU A 5 -9.41 -24.93 31.91
N ASP A 6 -8.24 -25.07 32.55
CA ASP A 6 -7.08 -24.20 32.32
C ASP A 6 -6.54 -24.33 30.89
N THR A 7 -6.54 -25.54 30.34
CA THR A 7 -6.18 -25.77 28.94
C THR A 7 -7.16 -25.06 28.00
N LEU A 8 -8.46 -25.12 28.28
CA LEU A 8 -9.49 -24.44 27.49
C LEU A 8 -9.36 -22.92 27.56
N LEU A 9 -9.09 -22.37 28.75
CA LEU A 9 -8.88 -20.94 28.95
C LEU A 9 -7.65 -20.45 28.18
N LYS A 10 -6.55 -21.22 28.22
CA LYS A 10 -5.34 -20.91 27.46
C LYS A 10 -5.60 -20.94 25.94
N GLN A 11 -6.32 -21.93 25.45
CA GLN A 11 -6.70 -22.02 24.03
C GLN A 11 -7.61 -20.85 23.60
N ALA A 12 -8.51 -20.41 24.48
CA ALA A 12 -9.36 -19.25 24.22
C ALA A 12 -8.54 -17.94 24.18
N ASP A 13 -7.55 -17.78 25.05
CA ASP A 13 -6.65 -16.63 25.03
C ASP A 13 -5.75 -16.62 23.78
N GLU A 14 -5.21 -17.78 23.38
CA GLU A 14 -4.44 -17.95 22.14
C GLU A 14 -5.29 -17.61 20.90
N LEU A 15 -6.54 -18.08 20.86
CA LEU A 15 -7.48 -17.74 19.78
C LEU A 15 -7.79 -16.24 19.75
N ARG A 16 -8.03 -15.62 20.92
CA ARG A 16 -8.29 -14.18 21.01
C ARG A 16 -7.09 -13.36 20.52
N ALA A 17 -5.88 -13.77 20.89
CA ALA A 17 -4.65 -13.14 20.42
C ALA A 17 -4.49 -13.28 18.89
N GLY A 18 -4.73 -14.47 18.35
CA GLY A 18 -4.68 -14.71 16.90
C GLY A 18 -5.70 -13.90 16.11
N ILE A 19 -6.94 -13.79 16.60
CA ILE A 19 -7.98 -12.95 15.97
C ILE A 19 -7.57 -11.47 15.98
N LYS A 20 -7.03 -10.98 17.09
CA LYS A 20 -6.55 -9.59 17.18
C LYS A 20 -5.39 -9.32 16.22
N GLN A 21 -4.44 -10.24 16.14
CA GLN A 21 -3.34 -10.17 15.19
C GLN A 21 -3.85 -10.15 13.73
N MET A 22 -4.75 -11.06 13.36
CA MET A 22 -5.37 -11.07 12.03
C MET A 22 -6.13 -9.78 11.73
N GLN A 23 -6.82 -9.20 12.72
CA GLN A 23 -7.52 -7.93 12.55
C GLN A 23 -6.55 -6.79 12.26
N ASP A 24 -5.43 -6.75 12.97
CA ASP A 24 -4.41 -5.70 12.80
C ASP A 24 -3.66 -5.86 11.47
N GLU A 25 -3.34 -7.10 11.07
CA GLU A 25 -2.80 -7.43 9.74
C GLU A 25 -3.77 -7.05 8.61
N SER A 26 -5.06 -7.35 8.77
CA SER A 26 -6.11 -7.00 7.79
C SER A 26 -6.26 -5.48 7.64
N LYS A 27 -6.17 -4.71 8.74
CA LYS A 27 -6.14 -3.25 8.69
C LYS A 27 -4.91 -2.74 7.94
N MET A 28 -3.73 -3.27 8.23
CA MET A 28 -2.50 -2.89 7.53
C MET A 28 -2.60 -3.21 6.03
N MET A 29 -3.15 -4.37 5.65
CA MET A 29 -3.44 -4.68 4.24
C MET A 29 -4.40 -3.66 3.60
N GLY A 30 -5.44 -3.24 4.32
CA GLY A 30 -6.37 -2.21 3.84
C GLY A 30 -5.71 -0.85 3.62
N TYR A 31 -4.85 -0.41 4.56
CA TYR A 31 -4.08 0.82 4.42
C TYR A 31 -3.08 0.74 3.25
N ASN A 32 -2.36 -0.37 3.13
CA ASN A 32 -1.42 -0.60 2.03
C ASN A 32 -2.15 -0.62 0.68
N ALA A 33 -3.34 -1.21 0.59
CA ALA A 33 -4.14 -1.23 -0.64
C ALA A 33 -4.59 0.18 -1.08
N VAL A 34 -4.91 1.08 -0.15
CA VAL A 34 -5.23 2.47 -0.46
C VAL A 34 -4.00 3.23 -0.94
N GLY A 35 -2.85 3.07 -0.26
CA GLY A 35 -1.58 3.67 -0.67
C GLY A 35 -1.15 3.22 -2.07
N ILE A 36 -1.16 1.90 -2.31
CA ILE A 36 -0.87 1.29 -3.61
C ILE A 36 -1.75 1.88 -4.72
N ARG A 37 -3.06 2.03 -4.47
CA ARG A 37 -3.99 2.59 -5.46
C ARG A 37 -3.66 4.06 -5.76
N GLN A 38 -3.35 4.87 -4.75
CA GLN A 38 -3.01 6.28 -4.92
C GLN A 38 -1.70 6.44 -5.71
N SER A 39 -0.66 5.68 -5.38
CA SER A 39 0.61 5.70 -6.10
C SER A 39 0.42 5.25 -7.55
N ALA A 40 -0.36 4.19 -7.80
CA ALA A 40 -0.69 3.73 -9.15
C ALA A 40 -1.46 4.79 -9.97
N ASP A 41 -2.42 5.49 -9.37
CA ASP A 41 -3.15 6.58 -10.02
C ASP A 41 -2.23 7.76 -10.38
N THR A 42 -1.28 8.11 -9.51
CA THR A 42 -0.28 9.15 -9.76
C THR A 42 0.64 8.76 -10.91
N ILE A 43 1.13 7.52 -10.93
CA ILE A 43 1.92 6.98 -12.05
C ILE A 43 1.12 7.05 -13.35
N ALA A 44 -0.14 6.62 -13.35
CA ALA A 44 -1.01 6.67 -14.52
C ALA A 44 -1.26 8.10 -15.01
N LYS A 45 -1.37 9.08 -14.11
CA LYS A 45 -1.46 10.51 -14.46
C LYS A 45 -0.16 11.02 -15.08
N CYS A 46 1.00 10.69 -14.51
CA CYS A 46 2.30 11.05 -15.08
C CYS A 46 2.49 10.45 -16.47
N LEU A 47 2.15 9.17 -16.66
CA LEU A 47 2.18 8.50 -17.96
C LEU A 47 1.24 9.15 -18.96
N LYS A 48 0.03 9.57 -18.56
CA LYS A 48 -0.88 10.34 -19.41
C LYS A 48 -0.31 11.72 -19.74
N LYS A 49 0.31 12.45 -18.80
CA LYS A 49 0.96 13.75 -19.07
C LYS A 49 2.09 13.60 -20.09
N VAL A 50 2.85 12.50 -20.04
CA VAL A 50 3.92 12.20 -21.00
C VAL A 50 3.35 11.72 -22.35
N GLY A 51 2.34 10.83 -22.34
CA GLY A 51 1.78 10.16 -23.52
C GLY A 51 0.73 10.97 -24.30
N ASN A 52 -0.09 11.81 -23.65
CA ASN A 52 -1.02 12.74 -24.31
C ASN A 52 -0.34 13.95 -24.95
N ASN A 53 0.98 13.92 -25.14
CA ASN A 53 1.72 14.85 -26.00
C ASN A 53 1.39 14.64 -27.48
N LYS A 54 0.11 14.75 -27.86
CA LYS A 54 -0.22 15.36 -29.13
C LYS A 54 0.32 16.79 -29.06
N ILE A 55 1.49 17.00 -29.69
CA ILE A 55 2.13 18.27 -30.08
C ILE A 55 3.08 18.90 -29.03
N ALA A 56 4.30 18.36 -28.91
CA ALA A 56 5.59 19.08 -28.82
C ALA A 56 5.85 20.24 -27.83
N ALA A 57 5.02 20.54 -26.82
CA ALA A 57 5.16 21.76 -26.01
C ALA A 57 5.62 21.58 -24.54
N LEU A 58 5.93 20.36 -24.09
CA LEU A 58 6.50 20.16 -22.75
C LEU A 58 8.00 20.51 -22.75
N ALA A 59 8.36 21.63 -22.11
CA ALA A 59 9.75 22.03 -21.93
C ALA A 59 10.54 20.95 -21.17
N ASN A 60 11.84 20.81 -21.46
CA ASN A 60 12.69 19.79 -20.82
C ASN A 60 12.65 19.84 -19.28
N ARG A 61 12.45 21.03 -18.69
CA ARG A 61 12.30 21.21 -17.24
C ARG A 61 11.02 20.58 -16.69
N ASP A 62 9.91 20.68 -17.42
CA ASP A 62 8.63 20.14 -16.96
C ASP A 62 8.54 18.63 -17.20
N LYS A 63 9.21 18.12 -18.24
CA LYS A 63 9.40 16.67 -18.40
C LYS A 63 10.16 16.07 -17.22
N ARG A 64 11.28 16.68 -16.82
CA ARG A 64 12.05 16.23 -15.64
C ARG A 64 11.19 16.19 -14.39
N LYS A 65 10.42 17.25 -14.12
CA LYS A 65 9.49 17.27 -12.98
C LYS A 65 8.46 16.13 -13.01
N VAL A 66 7.91 15.81 -14.19
CA VAL A 66 6.94 14.71 -14.32
C VAL A 66 7.62 13.34 -14.11
N TYR A 67 8.87 13.19 -14.55
CA TYR A 67 9.65 11.99 -14.25
C TYR A 67 10.01 11.88 -12.77
N ASP A 68 10.42 12.98 -12.12
CA ASP A 68 10.70 13.02 -10.68
C ASP A 68 9.44 12.69 -9.86
N GLU A 69 8.27 13.21 -10.27
CA GLU A 69 6.96 12.90 -9.66
C GLU A 69 6.60 11.42 -9.84
N MET A 70 6.92 10.84 -11.00
CA MET A 70 6.67 9.43 -11.29
C MET A 70 7.61 8.51 -10.50
N GLU A 71 8.89 8.86 -10.38
CA GLU A 71 9.89 8.10 -9.62
C GLU A 71 9.53 8.04 -8.14
N LYS A 72 9.16 9.17 -7.53
CA LYS A 72 8.67 9.20 -6.14
C LYS A 72 7.43 8.35 -5.93
N ALA A 73 6.47 8.40 -6.85
CA ALA A 73 5.26 7.58 -6.75
C ALA A 73 5.59 6.08 -6.86
N VAL A 74 6.62 5.69 -7.62
CA VAL A 74 7.11 4.31 -7.69
C VAL A 74 7.83 3.92 -6.39
N GLU A 75 8.65 4.79 -5.81
CA GLU A 75 9.29 4.56 -4.51
C GLU A 75 8.26 4.34 -3.40
N GLU A 76 7.27 5.24 -3.30
CA GLU A 76 6.16 5.12 -2.34
C GLU A 76 5.36 3.83 -2.57
N LEU A 77 5.11 3.44 -3.84
CA LEU A 77 4.45 2.18 -4.16
C LEU A 77 5.23 0.97 -3.64
N MET A 78 6.56 0.99 -3.78
CA MET A 78 7.44 -0.09 -3.33
C MET A 78 7.51 -0.20 -1.80
N GLU A 79 7.26 0.88 -1.06
CA GLU A 79 7.16 0.85 0.40
C GLU A 79 5.92 0.11 0.89
N PHE A 80 4.80 0.16 0.15
CA PHE A 80 3.58 -0.55 0.50
C PHE A 80 3.57 -2.04 0.11
N ILE A 81 4.53 -2.46 -0.73
CA ILE A 81 4.67 -3.85 -1.22
C ILE A 81 5.67 -4.66 -0.38
N LYS A 82 6.52 -3.99 0.42
CA LYS A 82 7.43 -4.64 1.39
C LYS A 82 6.71 -5.14 2.63
#